data_AF-A0A4R0WMR2-F1
#
_entry.id   AF-A0A4R0WMR2-F1
#
_cell.length_a   1.000
_cell.length_b   1.000
_cell.length_c   1.000
_cell.angle_alpha   90.00
_cell.angle_beta   90.00
_cell.angle_gamma   90.00
#
_symmetry.space_group_name_H-M   'P 1'
#
loop_
_entity.id
_entity.type
_entity.pdbx_description
1 polymer ?
#
loop_
_entity_poly.entity_id
_entity_poly.type
_entity_poly.pdbx_seq_one_letter_code
_entity_poly.pdbx_strand_id
1 'polypeptide(L)'
;DGSRHHGHVQAVWLAMQRLGLPQLLSTRPCAERQRVLAMIAARILSPHSKLATTRWWDTTTLPELFELDVCDEQALYAAMDWLLERQDAIQGKLA
;
A
#
# COMPACT_ATOMS: atom_id res chain seq x y z
N ASP A 1 -4.44 4.72 26.64
CA ASP A 1 -3.09 4.88 26.06
C ASP A 1 -3.03 4.39 24.64
N GLY A 2 -2.49 5.23 23.76
CA GLY A 2 -2.21 4.93 22.35
C GLY A 2 -3.29 5.45 21.39
N SER A 3 -3.22 6.72 21.00
CA SER A 3 -3.82 7.14 19.72
C SER A 3 -3.30 6.20 18.64
N ARG A 4 -4.20 5.55 17.89
CA ARG A 4 -3.84 4.64 16.80
C ARG A 4 -2.70 5.24 15.97
N HIS A 5 -1.80 4.39 15.51
CA HIS A 5 -0.69 4.66 14.62
C HIS A 5 -1.09 5.47 13.37
N HIS A 6 -1.31 6.80 13.50
CA HIS A 6 -1.97 7.64 12.49
C HIS A 6 -0.99 8.64 11.85
N GLY A 7 -0.24 9.41 12.65
CA GLY A 7 0.60 10.50 12.13
C GLY A 7 1.72 10.03 11.19
N HIS A 8 2.39 8.93 11.52
CA HIS A 8 3.42 8.32 10.67
C HIS A 8 2.82 7.71 9.39
N VAL A 9 1.64 7.10 9.43
CA VAL A 9 0.95 6.59 8.25
C VAL A 9 0.60 7.73 7.29
N GLN A 10 0.07 8.84 7.82
CA GLN A 10 -0.26 10.03 7.03
C GLN A 10 1.00 10.66 6.39
N ALA A 11 2.11 10.73 7.12
CA ALA A 11 3.37 11.26 6.61
C ALA A 11 3.91 10.44 5.41
N VAL A 12 3.86 9.11 5.52
CA VAL A 12 4.27 8.21 4.43
C VAL A 12 3.33 8.35 3.24
N TRP A 13 2.02 8.39 3.46
CA TRP A 13 1.06 8.58 2.37
C TRP A 13 1.29 9.90 1.62
N LEU A 14 1.49 11.01 2.34
CA LEU A 14 1.80 12.30 1.73
C LEU A 14 3.10 12.26 0.91
N ALA A 15 4.14 11.58 1.40
CA ALA A 15 5.39 11.40 0.65
C ALA A 15 5.15 10.61 -0.64
N MET A 16 4.38 9.53 -0.60
CA MET A 16 4.04 8.72 -1.78
C MET A 16 3.27 9.54 -2.83
N GLN A 17 2.33 10.39 -2.39
CA GLN A 17 1.61 11.30 -3.29
C GLN A 17 2.55 12.31 -3.95
N ARG A 18 3.47 12.92 -3.19
CA ARG A 18 4.44 13.88 -3.71
C ARG A 18 5.42 13.27 -4.72
N LEU A 19 5.74 11.99 -4.56
CA LEU A 19 6.58 11.24 -5.50
C LEU A 19 5.81 10.74 -6.74
N GLY A 20 4.49 10.99 -6.83
CA GLY A 20 3.66 10.52 -7.94
C GLY A 20 3.48 9.00 -7.98
N LEU A 21 3.74 8.30 -6.87
CA LEU A 21 3.69 6.84 -6.80
C LEU A 21 2.31 6.25 -7.18
N PRO A 22 1.16 6.85 -6.79
CA PRO A 22 -0.13 6.38 -7.26
C PRO A 22 -0.24 6.39 -8.79
N GLN A 23 0.21 7.47 -9.45
CA GLN A 23 0.14 7.63 -10.90
C GLN A 23 1.14 6.72 -11.63
N LEU A 24 2.29 6.43 -11.00
CA LEU A 24 3.26 5.47 -11.52
C LEU A 24 2.61 4.08 -11.65
N LEU A 25 1.93 3.62 -10.59
CA LEU A 25 1.26 2.32 -10.53
C LEU A 25 0.04 2.22 -11.45
N SER A 26 -0.86 3.21 -11.40
CA SER A 26 -1.99 3.32 -12.31
C SER A 26 -2.56 4.73 -12.30
N THR A 27 -2.75 5.29 -13.50
CA THR A 27 -3.35 6.62 -13.69
C THR A 27 -4.80 6.66 -13.20
N ARG A 28 -5.55 5.56 -13.36
CA ARG A 28 -6.91 5.43 -12.85
C ARG A 28 -6.92 4.81 -11.45
N PRO A 29 -7.72 5.34 -10.51
CA PRO A 29 -8.00 4.66 -9.26
C PRO A 29 -8.58 3.26 -9.47
N CYS A 30 -8.01 2.28 -8.78
CA CYS A 30 -8.54 0.93 -8.67
C CYS A 30 -8.11 0.32 -7.32
N ALA A 31 -8.77 -0.76 -6.92
CA ALA A 31 -8.56 -1.37 -5.62
C ALA A 31 -7.16 -1.97 -5.49
N GLU A 32 -6.63 -2.60 -6.55
CA GLU A 32 -5.29 -3.19 -6.58
C GLU A 32 -4.22 -2.11 -6.38
N ARG A 33 -4.38 -0.94 -7.02
CA ARG A 33 -3.49 0.21 -6.80
C ARG A 33 -3.47 0.61 -5.32
N GLN A 34 -4.63 0.73 -4.67
CA GLN A 34 -4.69 1.11 -3.27
C GLN A 34 -4.06 0.05 -2.36
N ARG A 35 -4.32 -1.24 -2.62
CA ARG A 35 -3.70 -2.36 -1.88
C ARG A 35 -2.18 -2.36 -2.03
N VAL A 36 -1.66 -2.12 -3.22
CA VAL A 36 -0.21 -1.99 -3.45
C VAL A 36 0.38 -0.81 -2.70
N LEU A 37 -0.26 0.37 -2.76
CA LEU A 37 0.18 1.54 -2.02
C LEU A 37 0.19 1.28 -0.51
N ALA A 38 -0.85 0.64 0.02
CA ALA A 38 -0.93 0.23 1.42
C ALA A 38 0.19 -0.74 1.82
N MET A 39 0.52 -1.72 0.97
CA MET A 39 1.65 -2.64 1.21
C MET A 39 3.00 -1.91 1.22
N ILE A 40 3.21 -0.96 0.30
CA ILE A 40 4.43 -0.14 0.26
C ILE A 40 4.53 0.71 1.54
N ALA A 41 3.44 1.38 1.93
CA ALA A 41 3.40 2.17 3.15
C ALA A 41 3.69 1.31 4.38
N ALA A 42 3.09 0.12 4.47
CA ALA A 42 3.36 -0.80 5.56
C ALA A 42 4.82 -1.25 5.62
N ARG A 43 5.44 -1.51 4.47
CA ARG A 43 6.86 -1.88 4.38
C ARG A 43 7.79 -0.77 4.85
N ILE A 44 7.46 0.50 4.57
CA ILE A 44 8.21 1.67 5.02
C ILE A 44 8.08 1.87 6.53
N LEU A 45 6.87 1.72 7.07
CA LEU A 45 6.55 2.03 8.46
C LEU A 45 6.97 0.95 9.44
N SER A 46 6.77 -0.31 9.07
CA SER A 46 7.11 -1.45 9.92
C SER A 46 7.50 -2.64 9.04
N PRO A 47 8.80 -2.78 8.72
CA PRO A 47 9.28 -3.86 7.89
C PRO A 47 9.09 -5.21 8.60
N HIS A 48 8.00 -5.92 8.26
CA HIS A 48 7.67 -7.25 8.76
C HIS A 48 7.55 -8.27 7.62
N SER A 49 7.40 -9.56 7.95
CA SER A 49 7.01 -10.60 6.98
C SER A 49 5.58 -10.35 6.45
N LYS A 50 5.24 -10.89 5.26
CA LYS A 50 3.91 -10.69 4.63
C LYS A 50 2.74 -11.00 5.58
N LEU A 51 2.78 -12.13 6.28
CA LEU A 51 1.75 -12.55 7.26
C LEU A 51 1.70 -11.70 8.53
N ALA A 52 2.81 -11.05 8.90
CA ALA A 52 2.82 -10.11 10.03
C ALA A 52 2.30 -8.72 9.62
N THR A 53 2.27 -8.42 8.31
CA THR A 53 1.72 -7.15 7.77
C THR A 53 0.20 -7.09 7.91
N THR A 54 -0.51 -8.19 7.62
CA THR A 54 -1.98 -8.27 7.80
C THR A 54 -2.39 -8.12 9.26
N ARG A 55 -1.68 -8.76 10.20
CA ARG A 55 -1.96 -8.62 11.64
C ARG A 55 -1.65 -7.23 12.19
N TRP A 56 -0.66 -6.55 11.60
CA TRP A 56 -0.34 -5.18 11.99
C TRP A 56 -1.39 -4.19 11.50
N TRP A 57 -2.02 -4.43 10.35
CA TRP A 57 -3.09 -3.58 9.83
C TRP A 57 -4.26 -3.40 10.80
N ASP A 58 -4.65 -4.43 11.55
CA ASP A 58 -5.67 -4.37 12.60
C ASP A 58 -5.32 -3.43 13.77
N THR A 59 -4.06 -3.01 13.87
CA THR A 59 -3.53 -2.13 14.93
C THR A 59 -3.19 -0.72 14.44
N THR A 60 -3.47 -0.40 13.17
CA THR A 60 -3.17 0.91 12.54
C THR A 60 -4.39 1.50 11.83
N THR A 61 -4.35 2.79 11.48
CA THR A 61 -5.36 3.40 10.60
C THR A 61 -5.00 3.27 9.12
N LEU A 62 -4.09 2.36 8.77
CA LEU A 62 -3.60 2.21 7.40
C LEU A 62 -4.72 1.72 6.45
N PRO A 63 -5.52 0.68 6.80
CA PRO A 63 -6.63 0.27 5.93
C PRO A 63 -7.64 1.40 5.69
N GLU A 64 -7.97 2.16 6.74
CA GLU A 64 -8.89 3.31 6.68
C GLU A 64 -8.36 4.43 5.78
N LEU A 65 -7.07 4.78 5.91
CA LEU A 65 -6.46 5.85 5.11
C LEU A 65 -6.36 5.52 3.62
N PHE A 66 -6.16 4.24 3.30
CA PHE A 66 -6.07 3.75 1.92
C PHE A 66 -7.42 3.33 1.34
N GLU A 67 -8.52 3.55 2.08
CA GLU A 67 -9.89 3.17 1.68
C GLU A 67 -9.96 1.69 1.27
N LEU A 68 -9.23 0.83 1.98
CA LEU A 68 -9.25 -0.60 1.71
C LEU A 68 -10.55 -1.19 2.25
N ASP A 69 -11.26 -1.89 1.38
CA ASP A 69 -12.28 -2.85 1.81
C ASP A 69 -11.61 -4.07 2.48
N VAL A 70 -12.37 -5.14 2.76
CA VAL A 70 -11.84 -6.41 3.30
C VAL A 70 -10.57 -6.82 2.55
N CYS A 71 -9.44 -6.75 3.25
CA CYS A 71 -8.12 -7.02 2.69
C CYS A 71 -7.49 -8.21 3.40
N ASP A 72 -7.99 -9.38 3.06
CA ASP A 72 -7.42 -10.64 3.49
C ASP A 72 -6.12 -10.96 2.73
N GLU A 73 -5.49 -12.08 3.10
CA GLU A 73 -4.27 -12.55 2.47
C GLU A 73 -4.44 -12.80 0.95
N GLN A 74 -5.62 -13.26 0.52
CA GLN A 74 -5.89 -13.55 -0.88
C GLN A 74 -5.98 -12.27 -1.72
N ALA A 75 -6.62 -11.22 -1.19
CA ALA A 75 -6.68 -9.91 -1.82
C ALA A 75 -5.29 -9.28 -1.97
N LEU A 76 -4.38 -9.54 -1.02
CA LEU A 76 -2.99 -9.09 -1.11
C LEU A 76 -2.21 -9.84 -2.19
N TYR A 77 -2.34 -11.17 -2.26
CA TYR A 77 -1.70 -11.93 -3.34
C TYR A 77 -2.21 -11.52 -4.71
N ALA A 78 -3.53 -11.35 -4.88
CA ALA A 78 -4.09 -10.87 -6.13
C ALA A 78 -3.56 -9.48 -6.53
N ALA A 79 -3.38 -8.57 -5.55
CA ALA A 79 -2.79 -7.27 -5.80
C ALA A 79 -1.28 -7.35 -6.18
N MET A 80 -0.56 -8.34 -5.64
CA MET A 80 0.83 -8.61 -6.02
C MET A 80 0.95 -9.15 -7.45
N ASP A 81 0.07 -10.07 -7.85
CA ASP A 81 0.03 -10.60 -9.21
C ASP A 81 -0.31 -9.48 -10.22
N TRP A 82 -1.30 -8.65 -9.87
CA TRP A 82 -1.65 -7.46 -10.66
C TRP A 82 -0.48 -6.48 -10.83
N LEU A 83 0.36 -6.33 -9.80
CA LEU A 83 1.56 -5.49 -9.85
C LEU A 83 2.63 -6.11 -10.74
N LEU A 84 2.82 -7.43 -10.64
CA LEU A 84 3.81 -8.18 -11.42
C LEU A 84 3.53 -8.07 -12.92
N GLU A 85 2.27 -8.20 -13.34
CA GLU A 85 1.84 -8.02 -14.74
C GLU A 85 2.20 -6.63 -15.32
N ARG A 86 2.38 -5.63 -14.44
CA ARG A 86 2.66 -4.23 -14.82
C ARG A 86 4.12 -3.84 -14.63
N GLN A 87 4.96 -4.78 -14.17
CA GLN A 87 6.33 -4.50 -13.77
C GLN A 87 7.11 -3.81 -14.89
N ASP A 88 7.11 -4.36 -16.10
CA ASP A 88 7.90 -3.84 -17.23
C ASP A 88 7.47 -2.41 -17.59
N ALA A 89 6.17 -2.14 -17.62
CA ALA A 89 5.64 -0.80 -17.91
C ALA A 89 5.98 0.21 -16.81
N ILE A 90 5.98 -0.20 -15.54
CA ILE A 90 6.39 0.64 -14.41
C ILE A 90 7.89 0.92 -14.47
N GLN A 91 8.71 -0.11 -14.68
CA GLN A 91 10.16 0.01 -14.80
C GLN A 91 10.55 0.91 -15.98
N GLY A 92 9.85 0.81 -17.11
CA GLY A 92 10.06 1.68 -18.26
C GLY A 92 9.75 3.17 -18.00
N LYS A 93 8.91 3.49 -17.00
CA LYS A 93 8.68 4.88 -16.57
C LYS A 93 9.73 5.40 -15.57
N LEU A 94 10.50 4.51 -14.96
CA LEU A 94 11.51 4.82 -13.95
C LEU A 94 12.94 4.90 -14.50
N ALA A 95 13.17 4.33 -15.68
CA ALA A 95 14.44 4.41 -16.42
C ALA A 95 14.58 5.77 -17.12
#